data_AF-A0A1F3V9J9-F1
#
_entry.id   AF-A0A1F3V9J9-F1
#
_cell.length_a   1.000
_cell.length_b   1.000
_cell.length_c   1.000
_cell.angle_alpha   90.00
_cell.angle_beta   90.00
_cell.angle_gamma   90.00
#
_symmetry.space_group_name_H-M   'P 1'
#
loop_
_entity.id
_entity.type
_entity.pdbx_description
1 polymer ?
#
loop_
_entity_poly.entity_id
_entity_poly.type
_entity_poly.pdbx_seq_one_letter_code
_entity_poly.pdbx_strand_id
1 'polypeptide(L)' 'MCEYFKQNKNELFCKLSYALPTLGNDEQRALHLRFWEAMTITEIARALRISWDEADQMIEVAQKKLRHLLLTPGHYKH' A
#
# COMPACT_ATOMS: atom_id res chain seq x y z
N MET A 1 -18.53 11.96 -20.92
CA MET A 1 -18.66 12.51 -19.56
C MET A 1 -18.88 11.34 -18.63
N CYS A 2 -17.83 10.92 -17.92
CA CYS A 2 -17.90 9.81 -17.00
C CYS A 2 -18.89 10.17 -15.89
N GLU A 3 -19.78 9.25 -15.57
CA GLU A 3 -20.96 9.44 -14.73
C GLU A 3 -20.62 9.53 -13.24
N TYR A 4 -20.97 10.67 -12.65
CA TYR A 4 -20.33 11.30 -11.49
C TYR A 4 -20.61 10.67 -10.11
N PHE A 5 -21.23 9.49 -10.02
CA PHE A 5 -21.63 8.91 -8.72
C PHE A 5 -21.42 7.39 -8.54
N LYS A 6 -20.95 6.67 -9.58
CA LYS A 6 -20.34 5.33 -9.48
C LYS A 6 -18.80 5.37 -9.43
N GLN A 7 -18.22 6.57 -9.39
CA GLN A 7 -16.80 6.84 -9.65
C GLN A 7 -15.83 6.59 -8.49
N ASN A 8 -16.26 6.74 -7.23
CA ASN A 8 -15.33 6.83 -6.10
C ASN A 8 -14.57 5.52 -5.78
N LYS A 9 -15.21 4.35 -5.85
CA LYS A 9 -14.52 3.06 -5.62
C LYS A 9 -13.51 2.75 -6.72
N ASN A 10 -13.87 3.03 -7.97
CA ASN A 10 -13.01 2.77 -9.12
C ASN A 10 -11.81 3.73 -9.13
N GLU A 11 -12.00 5.00 -8.75
CA GLU A 11 -10.90 5.95 -8.68
C GLU A 11 -9.88 5.58 -7.60
N LEU A 12 -10.34 5.24 -6.39
CA LEU A 12 -9.44 4.80 -5.32
C LEU A 12 -8.72 3.51 -5.68
N PHE A 13 -9.43 2.55 -6.29
CA PHE A 13 -8.83 1.31 -6.76
C PHE A 13 -7.76 1.57 -7.83
N CYS A 14 -8.04 2.43 -8.82
CA CYS A 14 -7.07 2.83 -9.83
C CYS A 14 -5.85 3.50 -9.18
N LYS A 15 -6.06 4.48 -8.29
CA LYS A 15 -4.95 5.14 -7.57
C LYS A 15 -4.11 4.16 -6.77
N LEU A 16 -4.75 3.21 -6.08
CA LEU A 16 -4.04 2.17 -5.33
C LEU A 16 -3.27 1.23 -6.26
N SER A 17 -3.85 0.84 -7.40
CA SER A 17 -3.16 0.00 -8.40
C SER A 17 -1.95 0.68 -9.03
N TYR A 18 -1.96 2.01 -9.14
CA TYR A 18 -0.79 2.79 -9.58
C TYR A 18 0.21 3.03 -8.45
N ALA A 19 -0.24 3.17 -7.20
CA ALA A 19 0.61 3.45 -6.05
C ALA A 19 1.35 2.20 -5.54
N LEU A 20 0.72 1.02 -5.52
CA LEU A 20 1.33 -0.20 -5.00
C LEU A 20 2.66 -0.56 -5.68
N PRO A 21 2.79 -0.51 -7.03
CA PRO A 21 4.06 -0.80 -7.71
C PRO A 21 5.20 0.17 -7.40
N THR A 22 4.91 1.36 -6.85
CA THR A 22 5.94 2.35 -6.50
C THR A 22 6.66 2.02 -5.17
N LEU A 23 6.11 1.10 -4.39
CA LEU A 23 6.75 0.59 -3.18
C LEU A 23 7.87 -0.40 -3.53
N GLY A 24 8.83 -0.56 -2.64
CA GLY A 24 9.85 -1.61 -2.78
C GLY A 24 9.24 -3.02 -2.73
N ASN A 25 9.91 -4.01 -3.32
CA ASN A 25 9.40 -5.39 -3.37
C ASN A 25 9.05 -5.96 -1.98
N ASP A 26 9.91 -5.70 -0.99
CA ASP A 26 9.67 -6.17 0.38
C ASP A 26 8.53 -5.40 1.06
N GLU A 27 8.36 -4.11 0.75
CA GLU A 27 7.23 -3.31 1.24
C GLU A 27 5.89 -3.80 0.67
N GLN A 28 5.84 -4.08 -0.64
CA GLN A 28 4.66 -4.67 -1.28
C GLN A 28 4.32 -6.02 -0.67
N ARG A 29 5.35 -6.86 -0.46
CA ARG A 29 5.19 -8.19 0.13
C ARG A 29 4.71 -8.10 1.58
N ALA A 30 5.28 -7.21 2.40
CA ALA A 30 4.85 -6.98 3.78
C ALA A 30 3.38 -6.54 3.85
N LEU A 31 2.95 -5.64 2.96
CA LEU A 31 1.54 -5.22 2.88
C LEU A 31 0.62 -6.36 2.43
N HIS A 32 1.02 -7.15 1.43
CA HIS A 32 0.24 -8.32 1.00
C HIS A 32 0.03 -9.31 2.16
N LEU A 33 1.11 -9.69 2.85
CA LEU A 33 1.03 -10.61 3.98
C LEU A 33 0.15 -10.04 5.11
N ARG A 34 0.23 -8.73 5.36
CA ARG A 34 -0.56 -8.09 6.43
C ARG A 34 -2.05 -7.99 6.11
N PHE A 35 -2.40 -7.61 4.89
CA PHE A 35 -3.78 -7.22 4.53
C PHE A 35 -4.54 -8.28 3.72
N TRP A 36 -3.85 -9.12 2.93
CA TRP A 36 -4.48 -10.21 2.16
C TRP A 36 -4.41 -11.55 2.89
N GLU A 37 -3.29 -11.86 3.53
CA GLU A 37 -3.09 -13.13 4.26
C GLU A 37 -3.41 -13.01 5.76
N ALA A 38 -3.77 -11.81 6.23
CA ALA A 38 -4.08 -11.50 7.63
C ALA A 38 -2.99 -11.91 8.65
N MET A 39 -1.72 -11.97 8.23
CA MET A 39 -0.61 -12.36 9.09
C MET A 39 -0.32 -11.30 10.16
N THR A 40 0.13 -11.76 11.32
CA THR A 40 0.68 -10.91 12.39
C THR A 40 2.05 -10.36 12.01
N ILE A 41 2.46 -9.26 12.63
CA ILE A 41 3.80 -8.67 12.40
C ILE A 41 4.91 -9.70 12.70
N THR A 42 4.73 -10.53 13.73
CA THR A 42 5.66 -11.61 14.07
C THR A 42 5.79 -12.66 12.96
N GLU A 43 4.69 -13.06 12.35
CA GLU A 43 4.71 -14.02 11.23
C GLU A 43 5.31 -13.38 9.97
N ILE A 44 5.05 -12.09 9.72
CA ILE A 44 5.64 -11.34 8.61
C ILE A 44 7.15 -11.22 8.78
N ALA A 45 7.62 -10.85 9.98
CA ALA A 45 9.04 -10.77 10.31
C ALA A 45 9.76 -12.10 10.03
N ARG A 46 9.14 -13.22 10.45
CA ARG A 46 9.63 -14.57 10.14
C ARG A 46 9.64 -14.87 8.64
N ALA A 47 8.58 -14.52 7.92
CA ALA A 47 8.46 -14.75 6.48
C ALA A 47 9.48 -13.96 5.66
N LEU A 48 9.81 -12.74 6.10
CA LEU A 48 10.78 -11.84 5.47
C LEU A 48 12.21 -12.00 6.01
N ARG A 49 12.40 -12.82 7.06
CA ARG A 49 13.69 -13.04 7.75
C ARG A 49 14.31 -11.75 8.30
N ILE A 50 13.46 -10.87 8.83
CA ILE A 50 13.85 -9.61 9.48
C ILE A 50 13.38 -9.62 10.94
N SER A 51 13.84 -8.66 11.73
CA SER A 51 13.34 -8.47 13.09
C SER A 51 11.89 -8.00 13.11
N TRP A 52 11.25 -8.13 14.26
CA TRP A 52 9.89 -7.64 14.46
C TRP A 52 9.80 -6.12 14.23
N ASP A 53 10.76 -5.36 14.77
CA ASP A 53 10.81 -3.91 14.65
C ASP A 53 11.00 -3.46 13.19
N GLU A 54 11.86 -4.14 12.44
CA GLU A 54 12.04 -3.88 11.00
C GLU A 54 10.76 -4.15 10.21
N ALA A 55 10.03 -5.22 10.53
CA ALA A 55 8.77 -5.54 9.88
C ALA A 55 7.67 -4.50 10.19
N ASP A 56 7.56 -4.08 11.45
CA ASP A 56 6.61 -3.05 11.89
C ASP A 56 6.92 -1.71 11.19
N GLN A 57 8.18 -1.28 11.23
CA GLN A 57 8.64 -0.07 10.58
C GLN A 57 8.41 -0.11 9.06
N MET A 58 8.68 -1.24 8.41
CA MET A 58 8.47 -1.41 6.97
C MET A 58 6.99 -1.24 6.61
N ILE A 59 6.08 -1.87 7.38
CA ILE A 59 4.63 -1.73 7.17
C ILE A 59 4.20 -0.27 7.39
N GLU A 60 4.67 0.38 8.45
CA GLU A 60 4.35 1.78 8.71
C GLU A 60 4.80 2.71 7.57
N VAL A 61 6.04 2.55 7.11
CA VAL A 61 6.62 3.37 6.04
C VAL A 61 5.86 3.14 4.74
N ALA A 62 5.58 1.89 4.39
CA ALA A 62 4.80 1.54 3.20
C ALA A 62 3.40 2.17 3.24
N GLN A 63 2.70 2.10 4.38
CA GLN A 63 1.40 2.76 4.54
C GLN A 63 1.50 4.29 4.48
N LYS A 64 2.53 4.90 5.08
CA LYS A 64 2.76 6.37 5.00
C LYS A 64 2.95 6.80 3.54
N LYS A 65 3.75 6.06 2.76
CA LYS A 65 3.93 6.29 1.31
C LYS A 65 2.61 6.19 0.55
N LEU A 66 1.84 5.11 0.76
CA LEU A 66 0.53 4.95 0.11
C LEU A 66 -0.44 6.06 0.48
N ARG A 67 -0.54 6.43 1.76
CA ARG A 67 -1.39 7.55 2.20
C ARG A 67 -0.98 8.85 1.52
N HIS A 68 0.31 9.14 1.42
CA HIS A 68 0.79 10.32 0.71
C HIS A 68 0.35 10.30 -0.76
N LEU A 69 0.52 9.19 -1.47
CA LEU A 69 0.13 9.07 -2.88
C LEU A 69 -1.40 9.15 -3.11
N LEU A 70 -2.18 8.61 -2.17
CA LEU A 70 -3.64 8.57 -2.30
C LEU A 70 -4.35 9.87 -1.85
N LEU A 71 -3.79 10.57 -0.86
CA LEU A 71 -4.41 11.73 -0.23
C LEU A 71 -3.85 13.06 -0.69
N THR A 72 -2.65 13.10 -1.28
CA THR A 72 -2.10 14.36 -1.82
C THR A 72 -2.82 14.68 -3.13
N PRO A 73 -3.59 15.78 -3.22
CA PRO A 73 -4.16 16.21 -4.49
C PRO A 73 -3.05 16.83 -5.34
N GLY A 74 -2.57 16.12 -6.36
CA GLY A 74 -1.44 16.59 -7.15
C GLY A 74 -1.29 15.96 -8.54
N HIS A 75 -1.71 16.72 -9.55
CA HIS A 75 -1.13 16.83 -10.90
C HIS A 75 -0.79 15.54 -11.66
N TYR A 76 -1.81 14.83 -12.13
CA TYR A 76 -1.65 14.02 -13.34
C TYR A 76 -1.40 15.00 -14.50
N LYS A 77 -0.14 15.22 -14.89
CA LYS A 77 0.16 15.81 -16.20
C LYS A 77 -0.26 14.77 -17.24
N HIS A 78 -1.34 15.09 -17.95
CA HIS A 78 -1.75 14.48 -19.21
C HIS A 78 -0.61 14.47 -20.22
#